data_AF-A0A1X7ULJ9-F1
#
_entry.id   AF-A0A1X7ULJ9-F1
#
_cell.length_a   1.000
_cell.length_b   1.000
_cell.length_c   1.000
_cell.angle_alpha   90.00
_cell.angle_beta   90.00
_cell.angle_gamma   90.00
#
_symmetry.space_group_name_H-M   'P 1'
#
loop_
_entity.id
_entity.type
_entity.pdbx_description
1 polymer ?
#
loop_
_entity_poly.entity_id
_entity_poly.type
_entity_poly.pdbx_seq_one_letter_code
_entity_poly.pdbx_strand_id
1 'polypeptide(L)'
;MATGSLLEQTARKWLEGNMEGSNADYDTNTKRLNVQTPAGDFYIIDPEGKEDNWTVWSDDTSTAQRFSPHIDYFTFNKTLTQVLEKIKECMTTSASATSDSGGEEEEEEEDGEDDEGYDYYGLDDDDYNDDDDDVKEKEQNEDEQEVSADDFFTGDGSPGAVHRLLADLKNMNKSDGKFGISGCPRGVHFDTKSLLYQDLEAYAKRRNRKPVIDIEMKFPKDYPMNPPFVRVLRPRFQFLTGHVTIGGSICMQMLTRSGWSPSNDIESILAQVRAEIMSDSNARLDLSSSGDYSESEARQAFERMVHRYGWNK
;
A
#
# COMPACT_ATOMS: atom_id res chain seq x y z
N MET A 1 14.68 20.78 -27.47
CA MET A 1 13.97 22.04 -27.15
C MET A 1 12.76 22.22 -28.08
N ALA A 2 11.73 21.36 -28.01
CA ALA A 2 10.56 21.49 -28.90
C ALA A 2 9.25 20.79 -28.44
N THR A 3 9.17 20.26 -27.21
CA THR A 3 7.95 19.52 -26.75
C THR A 3 6.94 20.44 -26.06
N GLY A 4 7.39 21.37 -25.22
CA GLY A 4 6.51 22.27 -24.46
C GLY A 4 5.62 23.17 -25.32
N SER A 5 6.08 23.63 -26.49
CA SER A 5 5.27 24.56 -27.31
C SER A 5 4.09 23.87 -28.01
N LEU A 6 4.19 22.58 -28.37
CA LEU A 6 3.11 21.87 -29.04
C LEU A 6 1.99 21.48 -28.05
N LEU A 7 2.38 21.07 -26.84
CA LEU A 7 1.46 20.69 -25.78
C LEU A 7 0.65 21.89 -25.29
N GLU A 8 1.32 23.03 -25.07
CA GLU A 8 0.67 24.29 -24.71
C GLU A 8 -0.28 24.78 -25.80
N GLN A 9 0.14 24.79 -27.07
CA GLN A 9 -0.70 25.20 -28.20
C GLN A 9 -1.95 24.31 -28.33
N THR A 10 -1.79 22.99 -28.15
CA THR A 10 -2.90 22.03 -28.20
C THR A 10 -3.89 22.29 -27.07
N ALA A 11 -3.40 22.50 -25.85
CA ALA A 11 -4.25 22.80 -24.70
C ALA A 11 -4.99 24.13 -24.84
N ARG A 12 -4.31 25.21 -25.24
CA ARG A 12 -4.93 26.54 -25.47
C ARG A 12 -6.07 26.46 -26.49
N LYS A 13 -5.81 25.82 -27.64
CA LYS A 13 -6.81 25.65 -28.69
C LYS A 13 -8.03 24.85 -28.22
N TRP A 14 -7.83 23.84 -27.39
CA TRP A 14 -8.93 23.07 -26.82
C TRP A 14 -9.74 23.90 -25.81
N LEU A 15 -9.06 24.65 -24.93
CA LEU A 15 -9.68 25.48 -23.90
C LEU A 15 -10.54 26.60 -24.49
N GLU A 16 -10.08 27.28 -25.54
CA GLU A 16 -10.82 28.34 -26.25
C GLU A 16 -12.23 27.88 -26.70
N GLY A 17 -12.38 26.60 -27.08
CA GLY A 17 -13.65 26.04 -27.52
C GLY A 17 -14.50 25.39 -26.43
N ASN A 18 -13.97 25.21 -25.21
CA ASN A 18 -14.56 24.32 -24.21
C ASN A 18 -14.71 24.92 -22.80
N MET A 19 -13.86 25.87 -22.41
CA MET A 19 -13.84 26.49 -21.08
C MET A 19 -13.56 28.00 -21.22
N GLU A 20 -14.61 28.79 -21.41
CA GLU A 20 -14.50 30.24 -21.62
C GLU A 20 -13.77 30.93 -20.45
N GLY A 21 -12.88 31.87 -20.77
CA GLY A 21 -12.06 32.58 -19.78
C GLY A 21 -10.89 31.78 -19.21
N SER A 22 -10.57 30.61 -19.78
CA SER A 22 -9.44 29.80 -19.34
C SER A 22 -8.16 30.10 -20.12
N ASN A 23 -7.01 29.89 -19.49
CA ASN A 23 -5.70 30.05 -20.11
C ASN A 23 -4.76 28.91 -19.69
N ALA A 24 -3.74 28.64 -20.49
CA ALA A 24 -2.76 27.59 -20.25
C ALA A 24 -1.34 28.12 -20.49
N ASP A 25 -0.40 27.76 -19.60
CA ASP A 25 1.01 28.11 -19.66
C ASP A 25 1.86 26.89 -19.30
N TYR A 26 2.81 26.52 -20.18
CA TYR A 26 3.65 25.35 -19.96
C TYR A 26 5.02 25.75 -19.39
N ASP A 27 5.28 25.34 -18.15
CA ASP A 27 6.58 25.52 -17.51
C ASP A 27 7.52 24.37 -17.89
N THR A 28 8.53 24.67 -18.71
CA THR A 28 9.54 23.69 -19.15
C THR A 28 10.46 23.20 -18.03
N ASN A 29 10.62 23.96 -16.94
CA ASN A 29 11.51 23.57 -15.83
C ASN A 29 10.82 22.56 -14.92
N THR A 30 9.55 22.80 -14.61
CA THR A 30 8.75 21.90 -13.74
C THR A 30 7.97 20.85 -14.53
N LYS A 31 7.91 20.99 -15.85
CA LYS A 31 7.20 20.10 -16.80
C LYS A 31 5.70 20.06 -16.53
N ARG A 32 5.16 21.23 -16.18
CA ARG A 32 3.76 21.41 -15.81
C ARG A 32 3.07 22.30 -16.83
N LEU A 33 1.95 21.82 -17.35
CA LEU A 33 0.96 22.65 -18.01
C LEU A 33 0.05 23.24 -16.93
N ASN A 34 0.27 24.51 -16.57
CA ASN A 34 -0.57 25.23 -15.63
C ASN A 34 -1.80 25.76 -16.37
N VAL A 35 -3.00 25.50 -15.84
CA VAL A 35 -4.27 25.90 -16.43
C VAL A 35 -5.05 26.73 -15.43
N GLN A 36 -5.36 27.96 -15.83
CA GLN A 36 -6.18 28.88 -15.04
C GLN A 36 -7.60 28.87 -15.57
N THR A 37 -8.58 28.68 -14.68
CA THR A 37 -9.99 28.70 -15.07
C THR A 37 -10.83 29.43 -14.04
N PRO A 38 -11.98 30.03 -14.43
CA PRO A 38 -12.90 30.65 -13.47
C PRO A 38 -13.45 29.69 -12.40
N ALA A 39 -13.43 28.38 -12.67
CA ALA A 39 -13.93 27.34 -11.78
C ALA A 39 -12.88 26.80 -10.80
N GLY A 40 -11.60 27.16 -10.99
CA GLY A 40 -10.47 26.67 -10.20
C GLY A 40 -9.23 26.45 -11.07
N ASP A 41 -8.07 26.79 -10.52
CA ASP A 41 -6.78 26.60 -11.18
C ASP A 41 -6.28 25.17 -10.96
N PHE A 42 -5.60 24.61 -11.95
CA PHE A 42 -5.03 23.27 -11.86
C PHE A 42 -3.79 23.15 -12.75
N TYR A 43 -3.05 22.06 -12.63
CA TYR A 43 -1.94 21.77 -13.50
C TYR A 43 -1.91 20.30 -13.92
N ILE A 44 -1.36 20.07 -15.10
CA ILE A 44 -1.15 18.75 -15.68
C ILE A 44 0.35 18.52 -15.83
N ILE A 45 0.85 17.40 -15.33
CA ILE A 45 2.25 17.01 -15.49
C ILE A 45 2.37 16.22 -16.80
N ASP A 46 3.28 16.66 -17.66
CA ASP A 46 3.56 16.04 -18.96
C ASP A 46 4.30 14.70 -18.79
N PRO A 47 3.80 13.59 -19.36
CA PRO A 47 4.44 12.28 -19.26
C PRO A 47 5.72 12.12 -20.10
N GLU A 48 6.12 13.11 -20.90
CA GLU A 48 7.39 13.14 -21.65
C GLU A 48 7.65 11.90 -22.54
N GLY A 49 6.59 11.32 -23.11
CA GLY A 49 6.71 10.14 -23.98
C GLY A 49 6.99 8.82 -23.23
N LYS A 50 6.89 8.81 -21.89
CA LYS A 50 6.75 7.58 -21.10
C LYS A 50 5.26 7.29 -20.95
N GLU A 51 4.76 6.36 -21.76
CA GLU A 51 3.44 5.72 -21.72
C GLU A 51 2.36 6.49 -20.91
N ASP A 52 1.75 7.50 -21.53
CA ASP A 52 0.39 8.06 -21.32
C ASP A 52 -0.18 8.16 -19.89
N ASN A 53 0.66 8.39 -18.90
CA ASN A 53 0.26 8.57 -17.50
C ASN A 53 0.22 10.06 -17.13
N TRP A 54 -0.89 10.73 -17.45
CA TRP A 54 -1.08 12.13 -17.12
C TRP A 54 -1.41 12.29 -15.64
N THR A 55 -0.72 13.22 -14.97
CA THR A 55 -1.06 13.58 -13.60
C THR A 55 -1.77 14.92 -13.59
N VAL A 56 -2.98 14.98 -13.04
CA VAL A 56 -3.78 16.20 -12.92
C VAL A 56 -3.91 16.56 -11.44
N TRP A 57 -3.62 17.81 -11.08
CA TRP A 57 -3.65 18.28 -9.70
C TRP A 57 -4.13 19.73 -9.58
N SER A 58 -4.57 20.12 -8.38
CA SER A 58 -4.85 21.51 -8.03
C SER A 58 -4.37 21.81 -6.61
N ASP A 59 -3.79 22.98 -6.41
CA ASP A 59 -3.44 23.47 -5.06
C ASP A 59 -4.68 24.01 -4.32
N ASP A 60 -5.79 24.24 -5.04
CA ASP A 60 -7.08 24.56 -4.45
C ASP A 60 -7.81 23.28 -3.99
N THR A 61 -8.19 23.25 -2.71
CA THR A 61 -8.80 22.06 -2.08
C THR A 61 -10.14 21.69 -2.72
N SER A 62 -10.94 22.68 -3.11
CA SER A 62 -12.26 22.43 -3.69
C SER A 62 -12.18 21.81 -5.09
N THR A 63 -11.16 22.24 -5.85
CA THR A 63 -10.86 21.74 -7.19
C THR A 63 -10.22 20.35 -7.13
N ALA A 64 -9.26 20.14 -6.21
CA ALA A 64 -8.64 18.84 -5.97
C ALA A 64 -9.67 17.75 -5.59
N GLN A 65 -10.67 18.10 -4.76
CA GLN A 65 -11.75 17.18 -4.38
C GLN A 65 -12.61 16.72 -5.57
N ARG A 66 -12.78 17.55 -6.62
CA ARG A 66 -13.52 17.17 -7.83
C ARG A 66 -12.74 16.20 -8.72
N PHE A 67 -11.41 16.31 -8.72
CA PHE A 67 -10.55 15.42 -9.50
C PHE A 67 -10.26 14.10 -8.80
N SER A 68 -10.24 14.09 -7.46
CA SER A 68 -9.90 12.91 -6.66
C SER A 68 -10.63 11.62 -7.06
N PRO A 69 -11.95 11.61 -7.34
CA PRO A 69 -12.66 10.41 -7.79
C PRO A 69 -12.29 9.94 -9.20
N HIS A 70 -11.61 10.78 -9.98
CA HIS A 70 -11.34 10.57 -11.41
C HIS A 70 -9.84 10.53 -11.73
N ILE A 71 -8.95 10.51 -10.73
CA ILE A 71 -7.50 10.45 -10.93
C ILE A 71 -7.11 9.29 -11.85
N ASP A 72 -7.76 8.14 -11.68
CA ASP A 72 -7.50 6.93 -12.47
C ASP A 72 -7.76 7.09 -13.96
N TYR A 73 -8.69 7.97 -14.33
CA TYR A 73 -8.98 8.24 -15.72
C TYR A 73 -7.79 8.92 -16.40
N PHE A 74 -7.06 9.75 -15.66
CA PHE A 74 -5.92 10.50 -16.19
C PHE A 74 -4.67 9.62 -16.35
N THR A 75 -4.57 8.52 -15.60
CA THR A 75 -3.31 7.79 -15.42
C THR A 75 -3.05 6.61 -16.38
N PHE A 76 -3.82 6.43 -17.45
CA PHE A 76 -3.59 5.31 -18.39
C PHE A 76 -4.05 5.58 -19.83
N ASN A 77 -3.13 5.44 -20.80
CA ASN A 77 -3.43 5.34 -22.23
C ASN A 77 -4.43 6.41 -22.71
N LYS A 78 -4.26 7.65 -22.22
CA LYS A 78 -5.08 8.80 -22.60
C LYS A 78 -4.28 9.79 -23.41
N THR A 79 -4.97 10.38 -24.39
CA THR A 79 -4.51 11.59 -25.04
C THR A 79 -4.79 12.81 -24.16
N LEU A 80 -4.02 13.89 -24.35
CA LEU A 80 -4.26 15.17 -23.66
C LEU A 80 -5.72 15.65 -23.82
N THR A 81 -6.31 15.49 -25.01
CA THR A 81 -7.69 15.87 -25.28
C THR A 81 -8.68 15.11 -24.39
N GLN A 82 -8.50 13.79 -24.25
CA GLN A 82 -9.37 12.97 -23.39
C GLN A 82 -9.24 13.37 -21.92
N VAL A 83 -8.02 13.71 -21.47
CA VAL A 83 -7.76 14.23 -20.12
C VAL A 83 -8.50 15.55 -19.90
N LEU A 84 -8.38 16.50 -20.84
CA LEU A 84 -9.06 17.80 -20.77
C LEU A 84 -10.59 17.67 -20.80
N GLU A 85 -11.14 16.76 -21.61
CA GLU A 85 -12.57 16.45 -21.64
C GLU A 85 -13.06 15.96 -20.27
N LYS A 86 -12.33 15.04 -19.66
CA LYS A 86 -12.72 14.53 -18.34
C LYS A 86 -12.60 15.60 -17.26
N ILE A 87 -11.56 16.43 -17.30
CA ILE A 87 -11.43 17.58 -16.38
C ILE A 87 -12.64 18.49 -16.49
N LYS A 88 -13.09 18.81 -17.71
CA LYS A 88 -14.30 19.63 -17.92
C LYS A 88 -15.53 18.98 -17.30
N GLU A 89 -15.74 17.67 -17.46
CA GLU A 89 -16.83 16.95 -16.78
C GLU A 89 -16.75 17.10 -15.26
N CYS A 90 -15.56 16.91 -14.67
CA CYS A 90 -15.35 17.04 -13.24
C CYS A 90 -15.65 18.45 -12.72
N MET A 91 -15.38 19.48 -13.54
CA MET A 91 -15.63 20.88 -13.18
C MET A 91 -17.10 21.27 -13.30
N THR A 92 -17.86 20.65 -14.21
CA THR A 92 -19.28 20.97 -14.47
C THR A 92 -20.26 20.13 -13.66
N THR A 93 -19.85 18.96 -13.18
CA THR A 93 -20.72 18.07 -12.41
C THR A 93 -20.93 18.62 -11.00
N SER A 94 -22.14 19.09 -10.72
CA SER A 94 -22.60 19.38 -9.36
C SER A 94 -22.94 18.06 -8.66
N ALA A 95 -22.49 17.92 -7.41
CA ALA A 95 -22.58 16.68 -6.63
C ALA A 95 -23.99 16.04 -6.64
N SER A 96 -24.09 14.79 -7.12
CA SER A 96 -25.26 13.91 -6.91
C SER A 96 -24.84 12.44 -6.86
N ALA A 97 -25.55 11.69 -6.01
CA ALA A 97 -25.20 10.42 -5.40
C ALA A 97 -25.65 9.14 -6.17
N THR A 98 -24.97 8.02 -5.85
CA THR A 98 -25.41 6.61 -5.64
C THR A 98 -26.57 5.96 -6.45
N SER A 99 -26.36 4.71 -6.91
CA SER A 99 -27.28 3.53 -7.02
C SER A 99 -26.81 2.62 -8.20
N ASP A 100 -27.01 1.31 -8.32
CA ASP A 100 -27.47 0.17 -7.51
C ASP A 100 -27.47 -1.09 -8.44
N SER A 101 -27.27 -2.27 -7.85
CA SER A 101 -27.73 -3.65 -8.18
C SER A 101 -27.58 -4.35 -9.56
N GLY A 102 -27.08 -5.60 -9.51
CA GLY A 102 -27.93 -6.81 -9.70
C GLY A 102 -27.63 -7.83 -10.82
N GLY A 103 -27.54 -9.13 -10.47
CA GLY A 103 -27.80 -10.34 -11.32
C GLY A 103 -26.57 -11.21 -11.69
N GLU A 104 -26.29 -12.35 -11.03
CA GLU A 104 -26.72 -13.76 -11.30
C GLU A 104 -25.95 -14.42 -12.48
N GLU A 105 -24.95 -15.26 -12.20
CA GLU A 105 -24.97 -16.76 -12.17
C GLU A 105 -25.04 -17.42 -13.55
N GLU A 106 -23.96 -18.11 -13.98
CA GLU A 106 -24.01 -19.39 -14.72
C GLU A 106 -22.78 -20.25 -14.36
N GLU A 107 -23.07 -21.50 -14.00
CA GLU A 107 -22.16 -22.62 -13.74
C GLU A 107 -21.70 -23.23 -15.07
N GLU A 108 -20.43 -23.61 -15.20
CA GLU A 108 -20.03 -24.75 -16.05
C GLU A 108 -18.89 -25.51 -15.37
N GLU A 109 -19.14 -26.80 -15.12
CA GLU A 109 -18.13 -27.79 -14.76
C GLU A 109 -17.44 -28.33 -16.01
N GLU A 110 -16.13 -28.59 -15.94
CA GLU A 110 -15.55 -29.73 -16.67
C GLU A 110 -14.26 -30.24 -15.99
N ASP A 111 -14.24 -31.57 -15.84
CA ASP A 111 -13.21 -32.44 -15.29
C ASP A 111 -11.86 -32.36 -16.03
N GLY A 112 -10.79 -32.69 -15.30
CA GLY A 112 -9.48 -32.99 -15.86
C GLY A 112 -8.51 -33.47 -14.78
N GLU A 113 -8.55 -34.78 -14.49
CA GLU A 113 -7.54 -35.51 -13.71
C GLU A 113 -6.17 -35.60 -14.44
N ASP A 114 -5.17 -36.02 -13.66
CA ASP A 114 -3.78 -36.44 -13.98
C ASP A 114 -2.70 -35.40 -13.59
N ASP A 115 -2.07 -35.53 -12.41
CA ASP A 115 -0.97 -36.43 -12.02
C ASP A 115 0.41 -35.77 -12.22
N GLU A 116 1.12 -35.53 -11.13
CA GLU A 116 2.42 -36.17 -10.84
C GLU A 116 3.02 -35.59 -9.55
N GLY A 117 3.20 -36.49 -8.58
CA GLY A 117 3.68 -36.20 -7.23
C GLY A 117 5.15 -35.82 -7.13
N TYR A 118 5.49 -35.15 -6.04
CA TYR A 118 6.86 -35.11 -5.52
C TYR A 118 6.85 -35.35 -4.01
N ASP A 119 7.63 -36.35 -3.65
CA ASP A 119 7.71 -36.98 -2.35
C ASP A 119 8.24 -36.08 -1.23
N TYR A 120 7.60 -36.24 -0.09
CA TYR A 120 8.06 -35.88 1.23
C TYR A 120 9.16 -36.86 1.68
N TYR A 121 10.39 -36.37 1.90
CA TYR A 121 11.35 -37.01 2.81
C TYR A 121 11.25 -36.26 4.14
N GLY A 122 11.15 -36.86 5.31
CA GLY A 122 11.45 -38.22 5.74
C GLY A 122 11.83 -38.07 7.21
N LEU A 123 11.07 -38.71 8.08
CA LEU A 123 11.32 -38.77 9.52
C LEU A 123 12.69 -39.41 9.77
N ASP A 124 13.52 -38.76 10.59
CA ASP A 124 14.50 -39.47 11.43
C ASP A 124 14.01 -39.31 12.88
N ASP A 125 13.16 -40.25 13.28
CA ASP A 125 13.02 -40.67 14.68
C ASP A 125 14.11 -41.72 14.91
N ASP A 126 15.12 -41.40 15.70
CA ASP A 126 16.01 -42.39 16.32
C ASP A 126 15.95 -42.24 17.85
N ASP A 127 15.09 -43.09 18.39
CA ASP A 127 15.21 -43.96 19.57
C ASP A 127 15.74 -43.46 20.92
N TYR A 128 15.03 -43.91 21.94
CA TYR A 128 15.24 -43.72 23.37
C TYR A 128 16.56 -44.35 23.85
N ASN A 129 17.22 -43.69 24.81
CA ASN A 129 17.84 -44.40 25.93
C ASN A 129 17.66 -43.59 27.22
N ASP A 130 17.04 -44.27 28.18
CA ASP A 130 16.89 -43.97 29.59
C ASP A 130 18.20 -44.38 30.32
N ASP A 131 18.71 -43.54 31.22
CA ASP A 131 19.40 -43.94 32.46
C ASP A 131 19.74 -42.70 33.31
N ASP A 132 19.33 -42.78 34.58
CA ASP A 132 19.51 -41.86 35.73
C ASP A 132 20.98 -41.41 35.98
N ASP A 133 21.17 -40.15 36.40
CA ASP A 133 21.76 -39.83 37.73
C ASP A 133 21.81 -38.32 38.05
N ASP A 134 21.75 -38.06 39.36
CA ASP A 134 21.50 -36.85 40.15
C ASP A 134 22.56 -35.70 40.07
N VAL A 135 22.20 -34.51 40.61
CA VAL A 135 23.02 -33.42 41.24
C VAL A 135 22.70 -31.96 40.80
N LYS A 136 21.88 -31.32 41.65
CA LYS A 136 21.93 -29.98 42.33
C LYS A 136 22.54 -28.69 41.70
N GLU A 137 21.68 -27.66 41.83
CA GLU A 137 21.88 -26.26 42.31
C GLU A 137 22.30 -25.09 41.36
N LYS A 138 21.30 -24.22 41.12
CA LYS A 138 21.20 -22.76 41.43
C LYS A 138 21.54 -21.67 40.38
N GLU A 139 20.46 -20.88 40.12
CA GLU A 139 20.36 -19.39 40.09
C GLU A 139 21.06 -18.64 38.93
N GLN A 140 20.51 -17.64 38.22
CA GLN A 140 19.40 -16.69 38.45
C GLN A 140 19.00 -15.98 37.12
N ASN A 141 17.69 -15.76 36.95
CA ASN A 141 16.97 -14.62 36.33
C ASN A 141 17.26 -14.15 34.89
N GLU A 142 16.34 -14.47 33.97
CA GLU A 142 15.77 -13.51 33.01
C GLU A 142 14.25 -13.71 32.97
N ASP A 143 13.46 -12.65 33.18
CA ASP A 143 11.99 -12.67 33.12
C ASP A 143 11.55 -12.89 31.65
N GLU A 144 11.57 -14.14 31.19
CA GLU A 144 10.81 -14.56 30.02
C GLU A 144 9.38 -14.84 30.46
N GLN A 145 8.50 -13.87 30.25
CA GLN A 145 7.07 -14.09 30.39
C GLN A 145 6.64 -15.04 29.28
N GLU A 146 6.66 -16.36 29.54
CA GLU A 146 6.05 -17.37 28.68
C GLU A 146 4.57 -16.98 28.49
N VAL A 147 4.27 -16.42 27.32
CA VAL A 147 2.88 -16.15 26.93
C VAL A 147 2.26 -17.51 26.66
N SER A 148 1.48 -18.01 27.62
CA SER A 148 0.75 -19.27 27.46
C SER A 148 -0.15 -19.17 26.24
N ALA A 149 -0.16 -20.23 25.41
CA ALA A 149 -1.09 -20.35 24.29
C ALA A 149 -2.55 -20.14 24.73
N ASP A 150 -2.86 -20.43 26.00
CA ASP A 150 -4.18 -20.27 26.63
C ASP A 150 -4.66 -18.81 26.65
N ASP A 151 -3.77 -17.82 26.75
CA ASP A 151 -4.13 -16.39 26.75
C ASP A 151 -4.51 -15.87 25.35
N PHE A 152 -4.23 -16.65 24.29
CA PHE A 152 -4.55 -16.30 22.91
C PHE A 152 -5.93 -16.84 22.45
N PHE A 153 -6.53 -17.79 23.19
CA PHE A 153 -7.82 -18.39 22.85
C PHE A 153 -9.04 -17.53 23.19
N THR A 154 -8.86 -16.30 23.69
CA THR A 154 -9.98 -15.35 23.88
C THR A 154 -10.38 -14.62 22.60
N GLY A 155 -9.64 -14.82 21.51
CA GLY A 155 -9.94 -14.28 20.19
C GLY A 155 -10.74 -15.27 19.33
N ASP A 156 -11.62 -14.74 18.50
CA ASP A 156 -12.52 -15.41 17.55
C ASP A 156 -11.77 -16.14 16.38
N GLY A 157 -10.52 -16.57 16.60
CA GLY A 157 -9.61 -17.18 15.62
C GLY A 157 -9.54 -18.70 15.72
N SER A 158 -9.33 -19.38 14.59
CA SER A 158 -9.21 -20.84 14.57
C SER A 158 -7.91 -21.31 15.26
N PRO A 159 -7.89 -22.49 15.92
CA PRO A 159 -6.68 -23.03 16.53
C PRO A 159 -5.48 -23.14 15.56
N GLY A 160 -5.76 -23.44 14.29
CA GLY A 160 -4.74 -23.47 13.23
C GLY A 160 -4.14 -22.09 12.95
N ALA A 161 -4.98 -21.05 12.87
CA ALA A 161 -4.51 -19.67 12.70
C ALA A 161 -3.65 -19.22 13.88
N VAL A 162 -4.07 -19.52 15.11
CA VAL A 162 -3.31 -19.19 16.33
C VAL A 162 -1.95 -19.90 16.32
N HIS A 163 -1.92 -21.21 16.08
CA HIS A 163 -0.68 -21.98 16.04
C HIS A 163 0.29 -21.45 14.99
N ARG A 164 -0.23 -21.08 13.81
CA ARG A 164 0.59 -20.48 12.75
C ARG A 164 1.14 -19.10 13.14
N LEU A 165 0.33 -18.24 13.74
CA LEU A 165 0.78 -16.92 14.21
C LEU A 165 1.87 -17.02 15.27
N LEU A 166 1.76 -17.98 16.19
CA LEU A 166 2.79 -18.26 17.19
C LEU A 166 4.09 -18.74 16.54
N ALA A 167 4.00 -19.57 15.49
CA ALA A 167 5.18 -20.01 14.73
C ALA A 167 5.87 -18.84 14.02
N ASP A 168 5.11 -17.98 13.32
CA ASP A 168 5.66 -16.80 12.63
C ASP A 168 6.27 -15.79 13.61
N LEU A 169 5.65 -15.59 14.78
CA LEU A 169 6.20 -14.74 15.84
C LEU A 169 7.49 -15.31 16.42
N LYS A 170 7.55 -16.62 16.68
CA LYS A 170 8.78 -17.29 17.13
C LYS A 170 9.90 -17.18 16.08
N ASN A 171 9.57 -17.31 14.80
CA ASN A 171 10.54 -17.17 13.71
C ASN A 171 11.09 -15.74 13.61
N MET A 172 10.23 -14.72 13.71
CA MET A 172 10.64 -13.32 13.78
C MET A 172 11.54 -13.01 14.97
N ASN A 173 11.29 -13.62 16.13
CA ASN A 173 12.12 -13.40 17.32
C ASN A 173 13.49 -14.10 17.21
N LYS A 174 13.54 -15.28 16.57
CA LYS A 174 14.79 -16.01 16.31
C LYS A 174 15.69 -15.32 15.28
N SER A 175 15.13 -14.51 14.39
CA SER A 175 15.90 -13.85 13.34
C SER A 175 16.69 -12.63 13.84
N ASP A 176 16.56 -12.22 15.11
CA ASP A 176 17.27 -11.12 15.79
C ASP A 176 17.48 -9.88 14.90
N GLY A 177 16.46 -9.51 14.12
CA GLY A 177 16.52 -8.33 13.27
C GLY A 177 17.50 -8.41 12.11
N LYS A 178 17.82 -9.62 11.60
CA LYS A 178 18.67 -9.85 10.42
C LYS A 178 18.26 -9.04 9.17
N PHE A 179 17.00 -8.58 9.11
CA PHE A 179 16.46 -7.71 8.05
C PHE A 179 16.00 -6.31 8.52
N GLY A 180 16.32 -5.91 9.75
CA GLY A 180 15.87 -4.63 10.33
C GLY A 180 14.37 -4.60 10.67
N ILE A 181 13.74 -5.76 10.73
CA ILE A 181 12.34 -5.96 11.13
C ILE A 181 12.39 -6.68 12.45
N SER A 182 11.99 -5.99 13.50
CA SER A 182 11.90 -6.54 14.85
C SER A 182 10.78 -5.79 15.55
N GLY A 183 9.94 -6.52 16.27
CA GLY A 183 8.91 -6.01 17.17
C GLY A 183 9.51 -5.27 18.37
N CYS A 184 10.18 -4.13 18.10
CA CYS A 184 10.68 -3.10 19.02
C CYS A 184 11.85 -3.50 19.97
N PRO A 185 12.83 -2.62 20.29
CA PRO A 185 13.15 -1.30 19.74
C PRO A 185 14.61 -1.23 19.23
N ARG A 186 14.83 -1.38 17.91
CA ARG A 186 15.98 -0.72 17.24
C ARG A 186 15.86 -0.62 15.70
N GLY A 187 14.67 -0.30 15.21
CA GLY A 187 14.46 0.45 13.96
C GLY A 187 14.79 -0.24 12.62
N VAL A 188 13.91 0.01 11.63
CA VAL A 188 14.15 -0.26 10.22
C VAL A 188 15.21 0.74 9.71
N HIS A 189 16.37 0.27 9.25
CA HIS A 189 17.38 1.15 8.65
C HIS A 189 16.90 1.60 7.27
N PHE A 190 16.27 2.77 7.18
CA PHE A 190 16.11 3.47 5.91
C PHE A 190 17.45 4.09 5.51
N ASP A 191 17.71 4.25 4.20
CA ASP A 191 18.90 4.96 3.73
C ASP A 191 18.87 6.38 4.30
N THR A 192 19.88 6.74 5.09
CA THR A 192 19.99 8.04 5.75
C THR A 192 20.07 9.20 4.76
N LYS A 193 20.37 8.91 3.48
CA LYS A 193 20.37 9.88 2.39
C LYS A 193 19.02 10.05 1.70
N SER A 194 18.07 9.15 1.93
CA SER A 194 16.74 9.21 1.30
C SER A 194 15.92 10.40 1.79
N LEU A 195 15.08 10.93 0.91
CA LEU A 195 14.12 11.99 1.28
C LEU A 195 13.13 11.49 2.33
N LEU A 196 12.72 10.23 2.24
CA LEU A 196 11.86 9.58 3.22
C LEU A 196 12.48 9.57 4.62
N TYR A 197 13.77 9.25 4.75
CA TYR A 197 14.45 9.26 6.04
C TYR A 197 14.48 10.67 6.66
N GLN A 198 14.78 11.69 5.86
CA GLN A 198 14.77 13.09 6.32
C GLN A 198 13.37 13.51 6.81
N ASP A 199 12.33 13.12 6.09
CA ASP A 199 10.95 13.36 6.49
C ASP A 199 10.58 12.58 7.77
N LEU A 200 11.01 11.33 7.91
CA LEU A 200 10.80 10.52 9.12
C LEU A 200 11.44 11.16 10.34
N GLU A 201 12.67 11.68 10.21
CA GLU A 201 13.33 12.45 11.28
C GLU A 201 12.57 13.74 11.62
N ALA A 202 12.08 14.47 10.62
CA ALA A 202 11.30 15.68 10.83
C ALA A 202 9.96 15.37 11.53
N TYR A 203 9.25 14.33 11.09
CA TYR A 203 8.02 13.86 11.71
C TYR A 203 8.24 13.43 13.16
N ALA A 204 9.28 12.63 13.41
CA ALA A 204 9.68 12.16 14.73
C ALA A 204 9.94 13.32 15.70
N LYS A 205 10.69 14.33 15.26
CA LYS A 205 10.97 15.54 16.05
C LYS A 205 9.69 16.33 16.36
N ARG A 206 8.79 16.51 15.38
CA ARG A 206 7.52 17.25 15.56
C ARG A 206 6.55 16.54 16.51
N ARG A 207 6.54 15.21 16.51
CA ARG A 207 5.60 14.41 17.30
C ARG A 207 6.20 13.83 18.58
N ASN A 208 7.47 14.13 18.88
CA ASN A 208 8.23 13.54 19.99
C ASN A 208 8.18 12.01 20.01
N ARG A 209 8.49 11.38 18.87
CA ARG A 209 8.47 9.92 18.65
C ARG A 209 9.76 9.46 17.97
N LYS A 210 9.88 8.15 17.74
CA LYS A 210 10.96 7.57 16.94
C LYS A 210 10.69 7.76 15.43
N PRO A 211 11.73 7.84 14.57
CA PRO A 211 11.59 7.93 13.12
C PRO A 211 11.25 6.56 12.53
N VAL A 212 10.00 6.13 12.72
CA VAL A 212 9.50 4.82 12.28
C VAL A 212 8.19 4.96 11.52
N ILE A 213 7.90 3.98 10.68
CA ILE A 213 6.58 3.78 10.08
C ILE A 213 5.87 2.73 10.93
N ASP A 214 4.74 3.11 11.52
CA ASP A 214 3.88 2.19 12.26
C ASP A 214 2.96 1.49 11.26
N ILE A 215 3.00 0.15 11.22
CA ILE A 215 2.18 -0.70 10.35
C ILE A 215 1.26 -1.56 11.23
N GLU A 216 0.03 -1.75 10.78
CA GLU A 216 -0.94 -2.69 11.38
C GLU A 216 -1.16 -3.87 10.44
N MET A 217 -1.17 -5.08 11.00
CA MET A 217 -1.57 -6.32 10.33
C MET A 217 -2.79 -6.90 11.05
N LYS A 218 -3.88 -7.12 10.31
CA LYS A 218 -5.07 -7.81 10.81
C LYS A 218 -5.21 -9.17 10.15
N PHE A 219 -5.22 -10.21 10.96
CA PHE A 219 -5.29 -11.59 10.49
C PHE A 219 -6.76 -12.05 10.41
N PRO A 220 -7.17 -12.69 9.31
CA PRO A 220 -8.49 -13.30 9.22
C PRO A 220 -8.55 -14.61 10.03
N LYS A 221 -9.75 -15.13 10.28
CA LYS A 221 -9.97 -16.33 11.11
C LYS A 221 -9.36 -17.61 10.52
N ASP A 222 -9.25 -17.63 9.20
CA ASP A 222 -8.76 -18.71 8.36
C ASP A 222 -7.32 -18.50 7.87
N TYR A 223 -6.59 -17.56 8.48
CA TYR A 223 -5.15 -17.45 8.30
C TYR A 223 -4.47 -18.82 8.57
N PRO A 224 -3.48 -19.27 7.77
CA PRO A 224 -2.80 -18.58 6.68
C PRO A 224 -3.43 -18.77 5.29
N MET A 225 -4.64 -19.34 5.17
CA MET A 225 -5.25 -19.58 3.85
C MET A 225 -5.63 -18.29 3.15
N ASN A 226 -6.09 -17.29 3.89
CA ASN A 226 -6.30 -15.93 3.38
C ASN A 226 -5.22 -14.96 3.91
N PRO A 227 -4.83 -13.95 3.11
CA PRO A 227 -3.81 -12.98 3.49
C PRO A 227 -4.24 -12.10 4.68
N PRO A 228 -3.29 -11.62 5.49
CA PRO A 228 -3.56 -10.56 6.44
C PRO A 228 -3.87 -9.24 5.71
N PHE A 229 -4.74 -8.42 6.29
CA PHE A 229 -4.91 -7.04 5.86
C PHE A 229 -3.82 -6.17 6.48
N VAL A 230 -2.94 -5.60 5.65
CA VAL A 230 -1.80 -4.79 6.08
C VAL A 230 -1.99 -3.33 5.67
N ARG A 231 -1.73 -2.41 6.60
CA ARG A 231 -1.82 -0.96 6.35
C ARG A 231 -0.81 -0.16 7.16
N VAL A 232 -0.43 0.99 6.64
CA VAL A 232 0.27 2.03 7.39
C VAL A 232 -0.72 2.73 8.32
N LEU A 233 -0.36 2.85 9.61
CA LEU A 233 -1.08 3.68 10.57
C LEU A 233 -0.60 5.13 10.47
N ARG A 234 0.72 5.31 10.50
CA ARG A 234 1.39 6.61 10.51
C ARG A 234 2.88 6.44 10.21
N PRO A 235 3.57 7.51 9.79
CA PRO A 235 3.04 8.80 9.33
C PRO A 235 2.25 8.68 8.03
N ARG A 236 1.47 9.71 7.67
CA ARG A 236 0.84 9.78 6.35
C ARG A 236 1.90 10.03 5.28
N PHE A 237 1.81 9.30 4.18
CA PHE A 237 2.62 9.50 2.99
C PHE A 237 2.00 10.60 2.13
N GLN A 238 2.84 11.29 1.35
CA GLN A 238 2.33 12.10 0.26
C GLN A 238 1.62 11.19 -0.75
N PHE A 239 0.56 11.70 -1.36
CA PHE A 239 -0.28 10.93 -2.26
C PHE A 239 0.56 10.30 -3.40
N LEU A 240 0.39 8.99 -3.62
CA LEU A 240 1.08 8.19 -4.63
C LEU A 240 2.61 8.09 -4.46
N THR A 241 3.10 8.20 -3.23
CA THR A 241 4.53 7.98 -2.93
C THR A 241 4.72 6.76 -2.03
N GLY A 242 5.83 6.05 -2.18
CA GLY A 242 6.21 4.90 -1.35
C GLY A 242 5.28 3.70 -1.48
N HIS A 243 4.52 3.57 -2.58
CA HIS A 243 3.52 2.49 -2.79
C HIS A 243 2.41 2.44 -1.72
N VAL A 244 2.24 3.52 -0.96
CA VAL A 244 1.17 3.70 0.04
C VAL A 244 0.03 4.49 -0.59
N THR A 245 -1.18 3.96 -0.51
CA THR A 245 -2.38 4.61 -1.06
C THR A 245 -2.82 5.80 -0.22
N ILE A 246 -3.73 6.60 -0.76
CA ILE A 246 -4.37 7.72 -0.03
C ILE A 246 -5.00 7.31 1.30
N GLY A 247 -5.38 6.03 1.46
CA GLY A 247 -5.97 5.51 2.68
C GLY A 247 -4.98 4.82 3.62
N GLY A 248 -3.70 4.75 3.26
CA GLY A 248 -2.69 4.03 4.04
C GLY A 248 -2.63 2.52 3.75
N SER A 249 -3.38 2.00 2.77
CA SER A 249 -3.16 0.62 2.30
C SER A 249 -1.88 0.53 1.47
N ILE A 250 -1.27 -0.65 1.41
CA ILE A 250 -0.05 -0.88 0.65
C ILE A 250 -0.41 -1.58 -0.68
N CYS A 251 0.12 -1.07 -1.79
CA CYS A 251 -0.16 -1.62 -3.13
C CYS A 251 0.76 -2.80 -3.45
N MET A 252 0.38 -4.00 -3.04
CA MET A 252 1.14 -5.21 -3.33
C MET A 252 0.21 -6.37 -3.69
N GLN A 253 0.44 -6.98 -4.86
CA GLN A 253 -0.32 -8.14 -5.33
C GLN A 253 -0.26 -9.31 -4.35
N MET A 254 0.88 -9.50 -3.66
CA MET A 254 1.04 -10.61 -2.71
C MET A 254 0.07 -10.55 -1.53
N LEU A 255 -0.46 -9.37 -1.20
CA LEU A 255 -1.41 -9.16 -0.10
C LEU A 255 -2.86 -9.32 -0.55
N THR A 256 -3.08 -9.85 -1.76
CA THR A 256 -4.39 -10.10 -2.35
C THR A 256 -4.64 -11.59 -2.49
N ARG A 257 -5.90 -12.01 -2.60
CA ARG A 257 -6.27 -13.43 -2.79
C ARG A 257 -5.53 -14.05 -3.97
N SER A 258 -5.49 -13.34 -5.11
CA SER A 258 -4.84 -13.81 -6.34
C SER A 258 -3.32 -13.99 -6.25
N GLY A 259 -2.65 -13.30 -5.31
CA GLY A 259 -1.19 -13.29 -5.18
C GLY A 259 -0.65 -13.84 -3.87
N TRP A 260 -1.54 -14.21 -2.95
CA TRP A 260 -1.17 -14.70 -1.63
C TRP A 260 -0.79 -16.18 -1.67
N SER A 261 0.31 -16.51 -1.01
CA SER A 261 0.67 -17.89 -0.70
C SER A 261 0.65 -18.10 0.81
N PRO A 262 -0.03 -19.15 1.33
CA PRO A 262 0.05 -19.53 2.74
C PRO A 262 1.48 -19.87 3.19
N SER A 263 2.42 -20.13 2.28
CA SER A 263 3.83 -20.36 2.63
C SER A 263 4.59 -19.09 3.03
N ASN A 264 4.02 -17.90 2.82
CA ASN A 264 4.66 -16.64 3.21
C ASN A 264 4.62 -16.48 4.73
N ASP A 265 5.77 -16.20 5.34
CA ASP A 265 5.88 -15.81 6.75
C ASP A 265 5.74 -14.29 6.95
N ILE A 266 5.39 -13.89 8.18
CA ILE A 266 5.21 -12.47 8.52
C ILE A 266 6.51 -11.66 8.29
N GLU A 267 7.68 -12.23 8.56
CA GLU A 267 8.96 -11.56 8.37
C GLU A 267 9.20 -11.18 6.90
N SER A 268 8.99 -12.12 5.97
CA SER A 268 9.19 -11.88 4.54
C SER A 268 8.19 -10.84 4.02
N ILE A 269 6.94 -10.86 4.50
CA ILE A 269 5.94 -9.85 4.14
C ILE A 269 6.40 -8.46 4.54
N LEU A 270 6.85 -8.29 5.78
CA LEU A 270 7.35 -7.00 6.28
C LEU A 270 8.62 -6.56 5.53
N ALA A 271 9.49 -7.50 5.16
CA ALA A 271 10.70 -7.24 4.38
C ALA A 271 10.35 -6.73 2.99
N GLN A 272 9.37 -7.35 2.35
CA GLN A 272 8.91 -6.95 1.03
C GLN A 272 8.17 -5.61 1.07
N VAL A 273 7.30 -5.38 2.04
CA VAL A 273 6.65 -4.07 2.26
C VAL A 273 7.69 -2.95 2.38
N ARG A 274 8.75 -3.17 3.16
CA ARG A 274 9.85 -2.22 3.27
C ARG A 274 10.55 -1.99 1.93
N ALA A 275 10.84 -3.07 1.19
CA ALA A 275 11.50 -2.98 -0.10
C ALA A 275 10.69 -2.15 -1.11
N GLU A 276 9.37 -2.34 -1.17
CA GLU A 276 8.47 -1.56 -2.04
C GLU A 276 8.40 -0.08 -1.63
N ILE A 277 8.34 0.22 -0.33
CA ILE A 277 8.39 1.62 0.13
C ILE A 277 9.73 2.27 -0.27
N MET A 278 10.83 1.51 -0.17
CA MET A 278 12.18 2.00 -0.46
C MET A 278 12.52 2.05 -1.96
N SER A 279 11.82 1.29 -2.81
CA SER A 279 12.06 1.33 -4.26
C SER A 279 11.61 2.64 -4.90
N ASP A 280 10.67 3.36 -4.26
CA ASP A 280 10.31 4.71 -4.66
C ASP A 280 11.29 5.74 -4.07
N SER A 281 12.20 6.24 -4.91
CA SER A 281 13.16 7.29 -4.54
C SER A 281 12.49 8.63 -4.21
N ASN A 282 11.23 8.82 -4.63
CA ASN A 282 10.41 9.98 -4.33
C ASN A 282 9.45 9.74 -3.17
N ALA A 283 9.61 8.67 -2.38
CA ALA A 283 8.83 8.45 -1.16
C ALA A 283 8.96 9.66 -0.21
N ARG A 284 7.83 10.32 0.09
CA ARG A 284 7.76 11.50 0.97
C ARG A 284 6.64 11.36 2.00
N LEU A 285 6.80 12.02 3.14
CA LEU A 285 5.73 12.11 4.13
C LEU A 285 4.94 13.41 3.99
N ASP A 286 3.65 13.33 4.28
CA ASP A 286 2.82 14.49 4.51
C ASP A 286 3.04 14.98 5.95
N LEU A 287 4.00 15.88 6.11
CA LEU A 287 4.34 16.48 7.39
C LEU A 287 3.31 17.53 7.87
N SER A 288 2.32 17.86 7.03
CA SER A 288 1.23 18.78 7.36
C SER A 288 0.03 18.06 7.99
N SER A 289 -0.15 16.77 7.67
CA SER A 289 -1.21 15.95 8.26
C SER A 289 -1.06 15.86 9.78
N SER A 290 -2.16 16.15 10.48
CA SER A 290 -2.28 15.98 11.93
C SER A 290 -2.74 14.57 12.31
N GLY A 291 -3.46 13.87 11.43
CA GLY A 291 -4.14 12.60 11.74
C GLY A 291 -3.50 11.36 11.13
N ASP A 292 -3.64 10.24 11.85
CA ASP A 292 -3.26 8.91 11.39
C ASP A 292 -4.23 8.39 10.31
N TYR A 293 -3.85 7.36 9.57
CA TYR A 293 -4.78 6.68 8.65
C TYR A 293 -5.82 5.88 9.45
N SER A 294 -7.09 6.05 9.10
CA SER A 294 -8.15 5.21 9.62
C SER A 294 -8.22 3.87 8.86
N GLU A 295 -8.75 2.85 9.52
CA GLU A 295 -8.97 1.56 8.88
C GLU A 295 -9.97 1.64 7.73
N SER A 296 -11.03 2.44 7.87
CA SER A 296 -12.05 2.61 6.82
C SER A 296 -11.45 3.20 5.54
N GLU A 297 -10.60 4.24 5.66
CA GLU A 297 -9.88 4.81 4.52
C GLU A 297 -8.99 3.76 3.85
N ALA A 298 -8.24 2.99 4.64
CA ALA A 298 -7.34 1.95 4.14
C ALA A 298 -8.09 0.83 3.40
N ARG A 299 -9.21 0.35 3.95
CA ARG A 299 -10.03 -0.70 3.33
C ARG A 299 -10.61 -0.25 2.00
N GLN A 300 -11.23 0.93 1.98
CA GLN A 300 -11.78 1.50 0.74
C GLN A 300 -10.69 1.69 -0.31
N ALA A 301 -9.49 2.13 0.08
CA ALA A 301 -8.37 2.28 -0.84
C ALA A 301 -7.84 0.94 -1.36
N PHE A 302 -7.74 -0.07 -0.50
CA PHE A 302 -7.36 -1.43 -0.89
C PHE A 302 -8.37 -2.05 -1.86
N GLU A 303 -9.67 -1.97 -1.56
CA GLU A 303 -10.73 -2.47 -2.43
C GLU A 303 -10.68 -1.83 -3.82
N ARG A 304 -10.51 -0.50 -3.91
CA ARG A 304 -10.34 0.18 -5.21
C ARG A 304 -9.17 -0.39 -6.01
N MET A 305 -8.05 -0.71 -5.35
CA MET A 305 -6.89 -1.28 -6.05
C MET A 305 -7.10 -2.73 -6.47
N VAL A 306 -7.70 -3.56 -5.61
CA VAL A 306 -8.03 -4.95 -5.94
C VAL A 306 -8.93 -5.00 -7.18
N HIS A 307 -9.96 -4.15 -7.24
CA HIS A 307 -10.82 -4.05 -8.42
C HIS A 307 -10.05 -3.53 -9.65
N ARG A 308 -9.19 -2.52 -9.47
CA ARG A 308 -8.41 -1.94 -10.57
C ARG A 308 -7.47 -2.94 -11.25
N TYR A 309 -6.79 -3.77 -10.46
CA TYR A 309 -5.80 -4.72 -10.97
C TYR A 309 -6.36 -6.13 -11.19
N GLY A 310 -7.66 -6.34 -10.97
CA GLY A 310 -8.28 -7.67 -11.11
C GLY A 310 -7.74 -8.70 -10.12
N TRP A 311 -7.30 -8.25 -8.95
CA TRP A 311 -6.74 -9.08 -7.88
C TRP A 311 -7.81 -9.76 -7.00
N ASN A 312 -9.06 -9.72 -7.45
CA ASN A 312 -10.23 -10.34 -6.83
C ASN A 312 -10.44 -11.79 -7.27
N LYS A 313 -9.63 -12.28 -8.22
CA LYS A 313 -9.67 -13.66 -8.72
C LYS A 313 -9.02 -14.63 -7.75
#